data_AF-A0A127KAW1-F1
#
_entry.id   AF-A0A127KAW1-F1
#
_cell.length_a   1.000
_cell.length_b   1.000
_cell.length_c   1.000
_cell.angle_alpha   90.00
_cell.angle_beta   90.00
_cell.angle_gamma   90.00
#
_symmetry.space_group_name_H-M   'P 1'
#
loop_
_entity.id
_entity.type
_entity.pdbx_description
1 polymer ?
#
loop_
_entity_poly.entity_id
_entity_poly.type
_entity_poly.pdbx_seq_one_letter_code
_entity_poly.pdbx_strand_id
1 'polypeptide(L)'
;MKIREHGDANRCDASPANTADTVSISQAARDLYASVENQAKPAVSAVNNVKTAFDTTKGRMDLDIESYFAPQGSDGVDLDAVPLLLPSQKNIEALSNYLSAQMPGFLADKGIPTPPASMTYDSMGQIELPADYPYAAEFKQALKDNPAMERALRTTSALTSHVVEMNKSIPFQREYAAATSQTQIDAVVAKYHYLFSANRHYDSIALNFTTDGILSITHDGKPLSGA
;
A
#
# COMPACT_ATOMS: atom_id res chain seq x y z
N MET A 1 -95.71 -31.70 20.36
CA MET A 1 -95.48 -32.81 19.42
C MET A 1 -94.61 -32.29 18.27
N LYS A 2 -93.35 -32.76 18.18
CA LYS A 2 -92.41 -32.81 17.02
C LYS A 2 -91.98 -31.51 16.26
N ILE A 3 -90.70 -31.10 16.46
CA ILE A 3 -89.55 -30.70 15.55
C ILE A 3 -89.85 -30.13 14.12
N ARG A 4 -89.11 -29.23 13.43
CA ARG A 4 -87.65 -28.87 13.34
C ARG A 4 -87.42 -27.62 12.41
N GLU A 5 -86.33 -26.83 12.65
CA GLU A 5 -85.42 -26.01 11.75
C GLU A 5 -85.99 -25.00 10.73
N HIS A 6 -85.31 -23.92 10.24
CA HIS A 6 -83.93 -23.40 10.20
C HIS A 6 -84.01 -21.89 9.84
N GLY A 7 -82.95 -21.08 10.05
CA GLY A 7 -82.76 -19.84 9.29
C GLY A 7 -82.01 -18.70 10.00
N ASP A 8 -80.86 -18.33 9.45
CA ASP A 8 -79.74 -17.60 10.05
C ASP A 8 -79.86 -16.07 10.25
N ALA A 9 -79.15 -15.66 11.30
CA ALA A 9 -78.19 -14.58 11.46
C ALA A 9 -78.45 -13.15 10.91
N ASN A 10 -78.54 -12.27 11.90
CA ASN A 10 -78.58 -10.82 11.94
C ASN A 10 -77.35 -10.13 11.30
N ARG A 11 -77.58 -9.12 10.45
CA ARG A 11 -76.57 -8.15 9.97
C ARG A 11 -76.66 -6.86 10.80
N CYS A 12 -75.51 -6.36 11.25
CA CYS A 12 -75.33 -4.98 11.69
C CYS A 12 -73.97 -4.46 11.23
N ASP A 13 -73.98 -3.18 10.83
CA ASP A 13 -72.92 -2.41 10.18
C ASP A 13 -71.63 -2.23 11.00
N ALA A 14 -70.49 -2.12 10.30
CA ALA A 14 -69.36 -1.27 10.68
C ALA A 14 -68.52 -0.89 9.45
N SER A 15 -68.14 0.40 9.38
CA SER A 15 -67.34 1.04 8.33
C SER A 15 -65.94 0.42 8.13
N PRO A 16 -65.29 0.56 6.96
CA PRO A 16 -63.92 0.13 6.77
C PRO A 16 -62.95 1.15 7.41
N ALA A 17 -62.20 0.72 8.40
CA ALA A 17 -61.01 1.44 8.86
C ALA A 17 -59.84 1.11 7.91
N ASN A 18 -59.19 2.15 7.38
CA ASN A 18 -57.95 2.03 6.61
C ASN A 18 -56.86 1.39 7.48
N THR A 19 -56.57 0.11 7.25
CA THR A 19 -55.32 -0.52 7.69
C THR A 19 -54.22 -0.03 6.77
N ALA A 20 -53.54 1.05 7.18
CA ALA A 20 -52.21 1.34 6.69
C ALA A 20 -51.34 0.10 6.97
N ASP A 21 -50.65 -0.39 5.92
CA ASP A 21 -49.70 -1.49 5.97
C ASP A 21 -48.65 -1.27 7.07
N THR A 22 -48.91 -1.78 8.28
CA THR A 22 -47.88 -1.91 9.28
C THR A 22 -47.07 -3.15 8.94
N VAL A 23 -45.99 -2.94 8.19
CA VAL A 23 -45.00 -3.99 7.91
C VAL A 23 -44.44 -4.46 9.25
N SER A 24 -44.79 -5.68 9.65
CA SER A 24 -44.21 -6.31 10.83
C SER A 24 -42.79 -6.77 10.49
N ILE A 25 -41.82 -5.97 10.89
CA ILE A 25 -40.40 -6.34 10.79
C ILE A 25 -40.14 -7.47 11.79
N SER A 26 -39.62 -8.60 11.29
CA SER A 26 -39.30 -9.77 12.11
C SER A 26 -38.25 -9.42 13.17
N GLN A 27 -38.25 -10.15 14.28
CA GLN A 27 -37.22 -9.96 15.32
C GLN A 27 -35.81 -10.14 14.75
N ALA A 28 -35.63 -11.11 13.85
CA ALA A 28 -34.36 -11.33 13.14
C ALA A 28 -33.92 -10.12 12.30
N ALA A 29 -34.85 -9.39 11.68
CA ALA A 29 -34.52 -8.18 10.92
C ALA A 29 -34.18 -6.99 11.83
N ARG A 30 -34.81 -6.89 13.02
CA ARG A 30 -34.41 -5.92 14.05
C ARG A 30 -33.04 -6.23 14.64
N ASP A 31 -32.75 -7.52 14.87
CA ASP A 31 -31.45 -7.96 15.37
C ASP A 31 -30.35 -7.75 14.31
N LEU A 32 -30.66 -7.93 13.02
CA LEU A 32 -29.78 -7.57 11.90
C LEU A 32 -29.54 -6.06 11.85
N TYR A 33 -30.59 -5.24 11.97
CA TYR A 33 -30.44 -3.78 11.99
C TYR A 33 -29.63 -3.30 13.20
N ALA A 34 -29.86 -3.88 14.38
CA ALA A 34 -29.06 -3.61 15.58
C ALA A 34 -27.62 -4.12 15.45
N SER A 35 -27.36 -5.20 14.69
CA SER A 35 -25.99 -5.65 14.39
C SER A 35 -25.26 -4.71 13.44
N VAL A 36 -25.99 -4.04 12.54
CA VAL A 36 -25.47 -3.03 11.62
C VAL A 36 -25.31 -1.67 12.33
N GLU A 37 -26.16 -1.35 13.29
CA GLU A 37 -26.09 -0.11 14.09
C GLU A 37 -25.03 -0.18 15.20
N ASN A 38 -24.78 -1.38 15.75
CA ASN A 38 -23.64 -1.65 16.65
C ASN A 38 -22.33 -1.93 15.89
N GLN A 39 -22.34 -2.01 14.55
CA GLN A 39 -21.16 -1.71 13.77
C GLN A 39 -20.98 -0.19 13.78
N ALA A 40 -20.29 0.26 14.82
CA ALA A 40 -19.78 1.62 14.89
C ALA A 40 -19.24 2.03 13.53
N LYS A 41 -19.71 3.21 13.05
CA LYS A 41 -19.04 4.13 12.12
C LYS A 41 -17.57 3.74 12.00
N PRO A 42 -17.02 3.42 10.81
CA PRO A 42 -15.71 2.80 10.70
C PRO A 42 -14.74 3.61 11.55
N ALA A 43 -14.40 3.02 12.69
CA ALA A 43 -13.22 3.40 13.43
C ALA A 43 -12.10 3.26 12.40
N VAL A 44 -11.25 4.29 12.34
CA VAL A 44 -9.95 4.28 11.67
C VAL A 44 -9.49 2.83 11.52
N SER A 45 -9.42 2.37 10.26
CA SER A 45 -9.09 1.01 9.85
C SER A 45 -8.24 0.35 10.91
N ALA A 46 -8.74 -0.77 11.47
CA ALA A 46 -7.99 -1.54 12.45
C ALA A 46 -6.55 -1.68 11.93
N VAL A 47 -5.64 -0.94 12.58
CA VAL A 47 -4.22 -1.02 12.31
C VAL A 47 -3.87 -2.44 12.65
N ASN A 48 -3.81 -3.29 11.62
CA ASN A 48 -3.16 -4.57 11.74
C ASN A 48 -1.71 -4.16 12.02
N ASN A 49 -1.33 -4.13 13.31
CA ASN A 49 0.00 -3.83 13.81
C ASN A 49 0.96 -4.95 13.37
N VAL A 50 1.06 -5.17 12.06
CA VAL A 50 1.86 -6.20 11.43
C VAL A 50 3.28 -5.67 11.46
N LYS A 51 3.99 -6.08 12.51
CA LYS A 51 5.42 -5.86 12.56
C LYS A 51 6.11 -6.74 11.53
N THR A 52 6.96 -6.13 10.73
CA THR A 52 7.77 -6.84 9.73
C THR A 52 9.24 -6.66 10.06
N ALA A 53 10.04 -7.71 9.84
CA ALA A 53 11.46 -7.68 10.13
C ALA A 53 12.24 -6.88 9.08
N PHE A 54 12.80 -5.74 9.47
CA PHE A 54 13.66 -4.90 8.64
C PHE A 54 15.14 -5.03 9.03
N ASP A 55 16.02 -4.84 8.05
CA ASP A 55 17.45 -4.66 8.29
C ASP A 55 17.70 -3.16 8.50
N THR A 56 18.22 -2.79 9.67
CA THR A 56 18.38 -1.38 10.07
C THR A 56 19.80 -1.08 10.55
N THR A 57 20.12 0.20 10.76
CA THR A 57 21.37 0.62 11.42
C THR A 57 21.53 0.09 12.84
N LYS A 58 20.46 -0.39 13.48
CA LYS A 58 20.47 -1.02 14.80
C LYS A 58 20.41 -2.54 14.74
N GLY A 59 20.72 -3.11 13.57
CA GLY A 59 20.56 -4.53 13.28
C GLY A 59 19.16 -4.88 12.79
N ARG A 60 18.84 -6.17 12.80
CA ARG A 60 17.53 -6.66 12.36
C ARG A 60 16.48 -6.39 13.44
N MET A 61 15.39 -5.72 13.07
CA MET A 61 14.34 -5.31 14.01
C MET A 61 12.95 -5.49 13.40
N ASP A 62 11.98 -5.89 14.23
CA ASP A 62 10.57 -5.93 13.85
C ASP A 62 9.96 -4.53 14.03
N LEU A 63 9.61 -3.90 12.91
CA LEU A 63 9.05 -2.54 12.89
C LEU A 63 7.59 -2.56 12.47
N ASP A 64 6.79 -1.72 13.11
CA ASP A 64 5.46 -1.35 12.64
C ASP A 64 5.62 -0.23 11.59
N ILE A 65 5.20 -0.50 10.35
CA ILE A 65 5.50 0.39 9.21
C ILE A 65 4.76 1.73 9.34
N GLU A 66 3.51 1.71 9.80
CA GLU A 66 2.72 2.93 9.96
C GLU A 66 3.31 3.83 11.04
N SER A 67 3.66 3.26 12.19
CA SER A 67 4.30 3.97 13.29
C SER A 67 5.69 4.48 12.90
N TYR A 68 6.45 3.69 12.14
CA TYR A 68 7.79 4.06 11.69
C TYR A 68 7.77 5.27 10.76
N PHE A 69 6.82 5.29 9.81
CA PHE A 69 6.69 6.40 8.85
C PHE A 69 5.77 7.52 9.32
N ALA A 70 5.19 7.45 10.52
CA ALA A 70 4.40 8.53 11.08
C ALA A 70 5.22 9.84 11.16
N PRO A 71 4.59 11.01 10.93
CA PRO A 71 5.24 12.29 11.18
C PRO A 71 5.78 12.36 12.61
N GLN A 72 7.09 12.55 12.74
CA GLN A 72 7.69 12.93 14.01
C GLN A 72 7.34 14.41 14.27
N GLY A 73 7.32 14.82 15.54
CA GLY A 73 7.01 16.20 15.94
C GLY A 73 7.94 17.24 15.30
N SER A 74 7.66 18.51 15.55
CA SER A 74 8.44 19.65 15.02
C SER A 74 9.87 19.74 15.56
N ASP A 75 10.18 18.99 16.61
CA ASP A 75 11.51 18.93 17.19
C ASP A 75 12.34 17.94 16.37
N GLY A 76 13.44 18.41 15.78
CA GLY A 76 14.23 17.68 14.79
C GLY A 76 14.51 16.21 15.14
N VAL A 77 14.68 15.38 14.11
CA VAL A 77 14.89 13.94 14.26
C VAL A 77 16.35 13.65 14.63
N ASP A 78 16.57 13.01 15.78
CA ASP A 78 17.86 12.40 16.12
C ASP A 78 18.06 11.12 15.29
N LEU A 79 18.96 11.17 14.31
CA LEU A 79 19.24 10.06 13.40
C LEU A 79 19.90 8.86 14.11
N ASP A 80 20.58 9.06 15.24
CA ASP A 80 21.17 7.97 16.02
C ASP A 80 20.11 7.25 16.87
N ALA A 81 19.02 7.94 17.20
CA ALA A 81 17.88 7.37 17.92
C ALA A 81 16.95 6.54 17.02
N VAL A 82 16.87 6.84 15.73
CA VAL A 82 15.97 6.15 14.78
C VAL A 82 16.65 4.93 14.14
N PRO A 83 16.00 3.75 14.08
CA PRO A 83 16.52 2.62 13.33
C PRO A 83 16.35 2.88 11.82
N LEU A 84 17.37 3.44 11.17
CA LEU A 84 17.32 3.77 9.73
C LEU A 84 17.29 2.49 8.90
N LEU A 85 16.37 2.41 7.93
CA LEU A 85 16.28 1.27 7.01
C LEU A 85 17.50 1.22 6.10
N LEU A 86 18.14 0.05 6.00
CA LEU A 86 19.25 -0.17 5.08
C LEU A 86 18.74 -0.52 3.67
N PRO A 87 19.51 -0.21 2.61
CA PRO A 87 19.22 -0.71 1.27
C PRO A 87 19.47 -2.22 1.21
N SER A 88 18.41 -3.00 1.38
CA SER A 88 18.44 -4.45 1.24
C SER A 88 17.23 -4.95 0.44
N GLN A 89 17.41 -6.06 -0.27
CA GLN A 89 16.33 -6.69 -1.02
C GLN A 89 15.16 -7.04 -0.10
N LYS A 90 15.46 -7.53 1.10
CA LYS A 90 14.47 -7.86 2.12
C LYS A 90 13.64 -6.66 2.57
N ASN A 91 14.25 -5.49 2.71
CA ASN A 91 13.52 -4.27 3.06
C ASN A 91 12.61 -3.82 1.91
N ILE A 92 13.07 -3.93 0.66
CA ILE A 92 12.27 -3.63 -0.53
C ILE A 92 11.06 -4.56 -0.61
N GLU A 93 11.25 -5.87 -0.42
CA GLU A 93 10.16 -6.87 -0.40
C GLU A 93 9.15 -6.56 0.72
N ALA A 94 9.63 -6.29 1.94
CA ALA A 94 8.77 -5.97 3.07
C ALA A 94 7.90 -4.73 2.81
N LEU A 95 8.48 -3.64 2.29
CA LEU A 95 7.71 -2.45 1.93
C LEU A 95 6.78 -2.71 0.75
N SER A 96 7.21 -3.50 -0.25
CA SER A 96 6.39 -3.81 -1.42
C SER A 96 5.14 -4.62 -1.06
N ASN A 97 5.31 -5.59 -0.16
CA ASN A 97 4.21 -6.39 0.39
C ASN A 97 3.25 -5.53 1.19
N TYR A 98 3.77 -4.65 2.05
CA TYR A 98 2.96 -3.70 2.80
C TYR A 98 2.15 -2.79 1.86
N LEU A 99 2.80 -2.17 0.87
CA LEU A 99 2.15 -1.28 -0.08
C LEU A 99 1.07 -2.01 -0.88
N SER A 100 1.35 -3.22 -1.36
CA SER A 100 0.37 -4.04 -2.08
C SER A 100 -0.85 -4.39 -1.21
N ALA A 101 -0.63 -4.63 0.08
CA ALA A 101 -1.72 -4.94 1.02
C ALA A 101 -2.56 -3.70 1.37
N GLN A 102 -1.95 -2.51 1.45
CA GLN A 102 -2.61 -1.28 1.89
C GLN A 102 -3.23 -0.46 0.75
N MET A 103 -2.67 -0.53 -0.46
CA MET A 103 -3.10 0.29 -1.60
C MET A 103 -4.61 0.19 -1.88
N PRO A 104 -5.25 -1.00 -1.90
CA PRO A 104 -6.68 -1.10 -2.18
C PRO A 104 -7.55 -0.34 -1.17
N GLY A 105 -7.24 -0.48 0.13
CA GLY A 105 -7.93 0.24 1.20
C GLY A 105 -7.68 1.74 1.13
N PHE A 106 -6.43 2.15 0.91
CA PHE A 106 -6.04 3.54 0.75
C PHE A 106 -6.80 4.24 -0.39
N LEU A 107 -6.98 3.57 -1.53
CA LEU A 107 -7.74 4.09 -2.66
C LEU A 107 -9.24 4.16 -2.35
N ALA A 108 -9.81 3.11 -1.75
CA ALA A 108 -11.22 3.04 -1.40
C ALA A 108 -11.63 4.15 -0.42
N ASP A 109 -10.82 4.39 0.62
CA ASP A 109 -11.05 5.44 1.62
C ASP A 109 -11.09 6.86 1.03
N LYS A 110 -10.51 7.03 -0.16
CA LYS A 110 -10.41 8.32 -0.87
C LYS A 110 -11.29 8.39 -2.11
N GLY A 111 -12.09 7.35 -2.37
CA GLY A 111 -12.97 7.28 -3.53
C GLY A 111 -12.22 7.20 -4.87
N ILE A 112 -10.99 6.70 -4.88
CA ILE A 112 -10.17 6.54 -6.08
C ILE A 112 -10.39 5.12 -6.63
N PRO A 113 -10.95 4.93 -7.84
CA PRO A 113 -11.29 3.60 -8.33
C PRO A 113 -10.10 2.71 -8.68
N THR A 114 -8.99 3.30 -9.16
CA THR A 114 -7.81 2.55 -9.61
C THR A 114 -6.52 3.31 -9.27
N PRO A 115 -5.42 2.63 -8.94
CA PRO A 115 -4.12 3.27 -8.80
C PRO A 115 -3.62 3.81 -10.16
N PRO A 116 -2.57 4.66 -10.17
CA PRO A 116 -1.83 4.94 -11.38
C PRO A 116 -1.14 3.66 -11.89
N ALA A 117 -1.04 3.47 -13.20
CA ALA A 117 -0.37 2.29 -13.77
C ALA A 117 1.13 2.24 -13.39
N SER A 118 1.76 3.40 -13.28
CA SER A 118 3.13 3.57 -12.83
C SER A 118 3.30 4.85 -12.00
N MET A 119 4.37 4.90 -11.23
CA MET A 119 4.79 6.06 -10.46
C MET A 119 6.32 6.14 -10.43
N THR A 120 6.87 7.32 -10.68
CA THR A 120 8.29 7.62 -10.56
C THR A 120 8.51 8.81 -9.62
N TYR A 121 9.77 9.05 -9.26
CA TYR A 121 10.19 10.23 -8.52
C TYR A 121 11.21 10.99 -9.34
N ASP A 122 11.04 12.31 -9.45
CA ASP A 122 12.00 13.17 -10.12
C ASP A 122 13.26 13.39 -9.25
N SER A 123 14.22 14.14 -9.79
CA SER A 123 15.46 14.49 -9.09
C SER A 123 15.27 15.31 -7.80
N MET A 124 14.09 15.90 -7.60
CA MET A 124 13.72 16.64 -6.38
C MET A 124 12.88 15.80 -5.42
N GLY A 125 12.64 14.52 -5.74
CA GLY A 125 11.80 13.62 -4.95
C GLY A 125 10.30 13.90 -5.09
N GLN A 126 9.88 14.59 -6.15
CA GLN A 126 8.46 14.82 -6.45
C GLN A 126 7.87 13.65 -7.22
N ILE A 127 6.61 13.34 -6.92
CA ILE A 127 5.87 12.26 -7.58
C ILE A 127 5.52 12.65 -9.02
N GLU A 128 5.92 11.79 -9.94
CA GLU A 128 5.53 11.79 -11.34
C GLU A 128 4.56 10.64 -11.62
N LEU A 129 3.43 10.97 -12.26
CA LEU A 129 2.36 10.03 -12.61
C LEU A 129 2.13 10.08 -14.12
N PRO A 130 1.55 9.03 -14.73
CA PRO A 130 1.13 9.06 -16.12
C PRO A 130 0.25 10.27 -16.41
N ALA A 131 0.50 10.93 -17.55
CA ALA A 131 -0.20 12.16 -17.94
C ALA A 131 -1.70 11.92 -18.18
N ASP A 132 -2.08 10.68 -18.51
CA ASP A 132 -3.44 10.23 -18.76
C ASP A 132 -4.13 9.65 -17.52
N TYR A 133 -3.48 9.66 -16.34
CA TYR A 133 -4.11 9.17 -15.11
C TYR A 133 -5.19 10.14 -14.60
N PRO A 134 -6.48 9.77 -14.65
CA PRO A 134 -7.58 10.71 -14.44
C PRO A 134 -7.72 11.21 -12.98
N TYR A 135 -7.16 10.48 -12.01
CA TYR A 135 -7.26 10.78 -10.58
C TYR A 135 -5.95 11.33 -10.00
N ALA A 136 -5.09 11.92 -10.84
CA ALA A 136 -3.75 12.35 -10.44
C ALA A 136 -3.77 13.38 -9.29
N ALA A 137 -4.74 14.32 -9.30
CA ALA A 137 -4.84 15.34 -8.27
C ALA A 137 -5.29 14.75 -6.92
N GLU A 138 -6.32 13.92 -6.96
CA GLU A 138 -6.91 13.21 -5.83
C GLU A 138 -5.89 12.27 -5.20
N PHE A 139 -5.16 11.51 -6.01
CA PHE A 139 -4.14 10.59 -5.55
C PHE A 139 -2.97 11.33 -4.87
N LYS A 140 -2.47 12.42 -5.46
CA LYS A 140 -1.43 13.26 -4.83
C LYS A 140 -1.93 13.89 -3.53
N GLN A 141 -3.20 14.31 -3.47
CA GLN A 141 -3.79 14.84 -2.24
C GLN A 141 -3.94 13.75 -1.17
N ALA A 142 -4.42 12.57 -1.55
CA ALA A 142 -4.54 11.42 -0.66
C ALA A 142 -3.20 11.05 0.00
N LEU A 143 -2.10 11.11 -0.76
CA LEU A 143 -0.76 10.89 -0.23
C LEU A 143 -0.29 12.00 0.72
N LYS A 144 -0.61 13.26 0.44
CA LYS A 144 -0.33 14.37 1.38
C LYS A 144 -1.08 14.19 2.70
N ASP A 145 -2.32 13.70 2.64
CA ASP A 145 -3.16 13.43 3.81
C ASP A 145 -2.75 12.14 4.55
N ASN A 146 -1.96 11.27 3.91
CA ASN A 146 -1.42 10.05 4.49
C ASN A 146 0.11 10.00 4.34
N PRO A 147 0.83 10.75 5.19
CA PRO A 147 2.29 10.85 5.11
C PRO A 147 3.01 9.50 5.33
N ALA A 148 2.41 8.55 6.04
CA ALA A 148 2.99 7.23 6.22
C ALA A 148 3.02 6.45 4.89
N MET A 149 1.91 6.45 4.15
CA MET A 149 1.81 5.84 2.81
C MET A 149 2.78 6.51 1.82
N GLU A 150 2.84 7.85 1.79
CA GLU A 150 3.76 8.59 0.91
C GLU A 150 5.22 8.23 1.20
N ARG A 151 5.62 8.23 2.47
CA ARG A 151 6.98 7.89 2.86
C ARG A 151 7.31 6.43 2.59
N ALA A 152 6.37 5.51 2.76
CA ALA A 152 6.56 4.12 2.38
C ALA A 152 6.84 3.98 0.88
N LEU A 153 6.03 4.60 0.01
CA LEU A 153 6.25 4.60 -1.44
C LEU A 153 7.61 5.20 -1.82
N ARG A 154 7.93 6.39 -1.28
CA ARG A 154 9.19 7.08 -1.56
C ARG A 154 10.40 6.28 -1.08
N THR A 155 10.30 5.69 0.11
CA THR A 155 11.37 4.86 0.68
C THR A 155 11.57 3.59 -0.13
N THR A 156 10.50 2.92 -0.58
CA THR A 156 10.62 1.77 -1.49
C THR A 156 11.42 2.14 -2.74
N SER A 157 11.06 3.24 -3.41
CA SER A 157 11.77 3.70 -4.60
C SER A 157 13.26 4.02 -4.30
N ALA A 158 13.54 4.72 -3.20
CA ALA A 158 14.90 5.07 -2.80
C ALA A 158 15.76 3.85 -2.44
N LEU A 159 15.22 2.90 -1.67
CA LEU A 159 15.93 1.67 -1.33
C LEU A 159 16.19 0.83 -2.58
N THR A 160 15.23 0.73 -3.50
CA THR A 160 15.45 0.06 -4.79
C THR A 160 16.56 0.73 -5.59
N SER A 161 16.54 2.06 -5.74
CA SER A 161 17.59 2.79 -6.45
C SER A 161 18.96 2.47 -5.87
N HIS A 162 19.11 2.52 -4.55
CA HIS A 162 20.37 2.17 -3.90
C HIS A 162 20.78 0.71 -4.11
N VAL A 163 19.88 -0.25 -3.93
CA VAL A 163 20.19 -1.68 -4.10
C VAL A 163 20.60 -1.99 -5.53
N VAL A 164 19.88 -1.47 -6.53
CA VAL A 164 20.20 -1.67 -7.94
C VAL A 164 21.61 -1.14 -8.26
N GLU A 165 21.93 0.08 -7.82
CA GLU A 165 23.23 0.67 -8.07
C GLU A 165 24.37 -0.02 -7.29
N MET A 166 24.12 -0.44 -6.05
CA MET A 166 25.08 -1.22 -5.27
C MET A 166 25.40 -2.55 -5.96
N ASN A 167 24.37 -3.23 -6.48
CA ASN A 167 24.51 -4.52 -7.16
C ASN A 167 25.38 -4.43 -8.41
N LYS A 168 25.41 -3.29 -9.11
CA LYS A 168 26.32 -3.08 -10.27
C LYS A 168 27.80 -3.23 -9.91
N SER A 169 28.17 -2.99 -8.64
CA SER A 169 29.56 -3.09 -8.18
C SER A 169 29.98 -4.52 -7.80
N ILE A 170 29.03 -5.43 -7.56
CA ILE A 170 29.34 -6.80 -7.09
C ILE A 170 30.19 -7.58 -8.10
N PRO A 171 29.89 -7.59 -9.42
CA PRO A 171 30.72 -8.27 -10.41
C PRO A 171 32.15 -7.72 -10.44
N PHE A 172 32.32 -6.39 -10.36
CA PHE A 172 33.64 -5.76 -10.27
C PHE A 172 34.41 -6.26 -9.05
N GLN A 173 33.81 -6.21 -7.86
CA GLN A 173 34.48 -6.65 -6.62
C GLN A 173 34.92 -8.11 -6.70
N ARG A 174 34.08 -9.00 -7.24
CA ARG A 174 34.38 -10.42 -7.40
C ARG A 174 35.52 -10.67 -8.39
N GLU A 175 35.48 -10.04 -9.55
CA GLU A 175 36.51 -10.21 -10.59
C GLU A 175 37.84 -9.59 -10.15
N TYR A 176 37.79 -8.42 -9.50
CA TYR A 176 38.99 -7.76 -8.98
C TYR A 176 39.66 -8.60 -7.88
N ALA A 177 38.89 -9.15 -6.93
CA ALA A 177 39.43 -10.01 -5.88
C ALA A 177 40.00 -11.34 -6.40
N ALA A 178 39.53 -11.82 -7.55
CA ALA A 178 40.02 -13.05 -8.19
C ALA A 178 41.27 -12.83 -9.07
N ALA A 179 41.60 -11.58 -9.40
CA ALA A 179 42.78 -11.26 -10.20
C ALA A 179 44.06 -11.54 -9.42
N THR A 180 45.01 -12.25 -10.05
CA THR A 180 46.28 -12.67 -9.42
C THR A 180 47.50 -11.93 -9.98
N SER A 181 47.29 -10.96 -10.87
CA SER A 181 48.36 -10.18 -11.51
C SER A 181 47.89 -8.77 -11.88
N GLN A 182 48.84 -7.85 -12.05
CA GLN A 182 48.56 -6.47 -12.43
C GLN A 182 47.81 -6.38 -13.77
N THR A 183 48.21 -7.18 -14.77
CA THR A 183 47.54 -7.19 -16.08
C THR A 183 46.07 -7.60 -15.98
N GLN A 184 45.72 -8.53 -15.09
CA GLN A 184 44.32 -8.91 -14.84
C GLN A 184 43.57 -7.81 -14.09
N ILE A 185 44.20 -7.19 -13.10
CA ILE A 185 43.64 -6.03 -12.38
C ILE A 185 43.29 -4.91 -13.37
N ASP A 186 44.24 -4.53 -14.23
CA ASP A 186 44.05 -3.47 -15.22
C ASP A 186 42.90 -3.79 -16.19
N ALA A 187 42.79 -5.04 -16.62
CA ALA A 187 41.70 -5.50 -17.49
C ALA A 187 40.32 -5.40 -16.80
N VAL A 188 40.23 -5.77 -15.51
CA VAL A 188 39.00 -5.65 -14.73
C VAL A 188 38.63 -4.17 -14.54
N VAL A 189 39.58 -3.31 -14.15
CA VAL A 189 39.34 -1.87 -14.01
C VAL A 189 38.87 -1.25 -15.33
N ALA A 190 39.50 -1.60 -16.46
CA ALA A 190 39.08 -1.13 -17.78
C ALA A 190 37.65 -1.58 -18.13
N LYS A 191 37.31 -2.85 -17.88
CA LYS A 191 35.96 -3.41 -18.10
C LYS A 191 34.90 -2.68 -17.30
N TYR A 192 35.20 -2.30 -16.05
CA TYR A 192 34.24 -1.68 -15.12
C TYR A 192 34.41 -0.16 -14.96
N HIS A 193 35.17 0.51 -15.83
CA HIS A 193 35.48 1.93 -15.68
C HIS A 193 34.23 2.82 -15.54
N TYR A 194 33.11 2.40 -16.15
CA TYR A 194 31.83 3.10 -16.09
C TYR A 194 31.29 3.28 -14.66
N LEU A 195 31.66 2.40 -13.71
CA LEU A 195 31.28 2.52 -12.29
C LEU A 195 31.91 3.75 -11.61
N PHE A 196 33.05 4.23 -12.13
CA PHE A 196 33.84 5.33 -11.57
C PHE A 196 33.70 6.63 -12.36
N SER A 197 32.95 6.61 -13.47
CA SER A 197 32.75 7.78 -14.31
C SER A 197 31.83 8.81 -13.65
N ALA A 198 32.14 10.09 -13.82
CA ALA A 198 31.25 11.18 -13.43
C ALA A 198 29.94 11.21 -14.24
N ASN A 199 29.94 10.64 -15.44
CA ASN A 199 28.77 10.52 -16.32
C ASN A 199 28.14 9.13 -16.27
N ARG A 200 28.06 8.53 -15.07
CA ARG A 200 27.43 7.21 -14.93
C ARG A 200 25.92 7.30 -15.09
N HIS A 201 25.36 6.29 -15.75
CA HIS A 201 23.92 6.09 -15.84
C HIS A 201 23.40 5.48 -14.53
N TYR A 202 22.37 6.11 -13.97
CA TYR A 202 21.60 5.57 -12.85
C TYR A 202 20.30 5.01 -13.39
N ASP A 203 19.95 3.81 -12.94
CA ASP A 203 18.73 3.18 -13.42
C ASP A 203 17.50 3.97 -12.91
N SER A 204 16.58 4.22 -13.83
CA SER A 204 15.27 4.79 -13.50
C SER A 204 14.44 3.77 -12.72
N ILE A 205 13.84 4.17 -11.61
CA ILE A 205 12.99 3.28 -10.80
C ILE A 205 11.52 3.64 -11.00
N ALA A 206 10.70 2.64 -11.36
CA ALA A 206 9.26 2.78 -11.45
C ALA A 206 8.53 1.80 -10.53
N LEU A 207 7.56 2.33 -9.79
CA LEU A 207 6.59 1.57 -9.00
C LEU A 207 5.35 1.35 -9.87
N ASN A 208 5.08 0.11 -10.26
CA ASN A 208 3.98 -0.24 -11.16
C ASN A 208 2.87 -0.92 -10.38
N PHE A 209 1.62 -0.51 -10.62
CA PHE A 209 0.48 -1.08 -9.92
C PHE A 209 -0.44 -1.83 -10.88
N THR A 210 -0.89 -3.00 -10.48
CA THR A 210 -2.05 -3.64 -11.12
C THR A 210 -3.32 -2.85 -10.80
N THR A 211 -4.41 -3.14 -11.51
CA THR A 211 -5.73 -2.57 -11.20
C THR A 211 -6.17 -2.83 -9.76
N ASP A 212 -5.73 -3.95 -9.19
CA ASP A 212 -6.03 -4.37 -7.82
C ASP A 212 -5.05 -3.79 -6.79
N GLY A 213 -4.17 -2.86 -7.18
CA GLY A 213 -3.23 -2.21 -6.26
C GLY A 213 -1.99 -3.02 -5.90
N ILE A 214 -1.72 -4.14 -6.58
CA ILE A 214 -0.51 -4.94 -6.34
C ILE A 214 0.70 -4.25 -6.94
N LEU A 215 1.73 -4.03 -6.13
CA LEU A 215 2.97 -3.37 -6.54
C LEU A 215 3.93 -4.36 -7.21
N SER A 216 4.53 -3.92 -8.30
CA SER A 216 5.75 -4.49 -8.88
C SER A 216 6.75 -3.38 -9.20
N ILE A 217 8.04 -3.69 -9.16
CA ILE A 217 9.10 -2.68 -9.31
C ILE A 217 9.91 -2.98 -10.55
N THR A 218 10.19 -1.95 -11.35
CA THR A 218 11.10 -2.02 -12.48
C THR A 218 12.26 -1.04 -12.34
N HIS A 219 13.41 -1.42 -12.89
CA HIS A 219 14.57 -0.54 -13.07
C HIS A 219 14.95 -0.52 -14.56
N ASP A 220 14.96 0.66 -15.19
CA ASP A 220 15.08 0.82 -16.65
C ASP A 220 14.11 -0.07 -17.46
N GLY A 221 12.87 -0.15 -16.99
CA GLY A 221 11.82 -0.97 -17.59
C GLY A 221 11.99 -2.48 -17.43
N LYS A 222 13.05 -2.94 -16.75
CA LYS A 222 13.26 -4.36 -16.44
C LYS A 222 12.71 -4.68 -15.05
N PRO A 223 12.03 -5.82 -14.86
CA PRO A 223 11.61 -6.25 -13.52
C PRO A 223 12.80 -6.32 -12.57
N LEU A 224 12.62 -5.82 -11.35
CA LEU A 224 13.55 -6.07 -10.27
C LEU A 224 13.64 -7.58 -10.05
N SER A 225 14.74 -8.19 -10.47
CA SER A 225 14.90 -9.64 -10.45
C SER A 225 15.16 -10.09 -9.00
N GLY A 226 14.20 -10.82 -8.42
CA GLY A 226 14.22 -11.25 -7.02
C GLY A 226 13.02 -10.78 -6.19
N ALA A 227 11.80 -10.81 -6.74
CA ALA A 227 10.56 -10.88 -5.96
C ALA A 227 10.09 -12.34 -5.87
#